data_AF-A0AAX2J1E4-F1
#
_entry.id   AF-A0AAX2J1E4-F1
#
_cell.length_a   1.000
_cell.length_b   1.000
_cell.length_c   1.000
_cell.angle_alpha   90.00
_cell.angle_beta   90.00
_cell.angle_gamma   90.00
#
_symmetry.space_group_name_H-M   'P 1'
#
loop_
_entity.id
_entity.type
_entity.pdbx_description
1 polymer ?
#
loop_
_entity_poly.entity_id
_entity_poly.type
_entity_poly.pdbx_seq_one_letter_code
_entity_poly.pdbx_strand_id
1 'polypeptide(L)'
;MATTRTQTSSYTKNLTLNLDDYPGGVAIWGALPALFDTSNQGFDRGVHVHARLADSSKKVIDATYDRVTVIAANRIFTITEEAAVHFSMSAIFDINIISLVCLHCSQPITSIGYAAVCPSRQHQCNHCGEITTTSTDCISNPIMLFKELIGDKQVKRPAVIPNRTIAIDPERYSGGIQIWGSNPSIIWTAKRLEESAIHIHAYNDNDKRVIDNTYGIVSLAGYKLDIEMIRVLQIQLALPNLALRLATVYCPHCGKEQFDQGIWAVSAHNHRICLQCKQTFISQDVISNPAFDVLTHVYGVISKCAH
;
A
#
# COMPACT_ATOMS: atom_id res chain seq x y z
N MET A 1 -5.19 41.15 -2.97
CA MET A 1 -5.38 40.97 -1.52
C MET A 1 -4.80 39.61 -1.13
N ALA A 2 -4.14 39.57 0.02
CA ALA A 2 -3.03 38.69 0.35
C ALA A 2 -3.31 37.18 0.27
N THR A 3 -2.48 36.48 -0.51
CA THR A 3 -2.25 35.04 -0.44
C THR A 3 -1.33 34.75 0.75
N THR A 4 -1.92 34.39 1.88
CA THR A 4 -1.16 33.87 3.03
C THR A 4 -0.71 32.46 2.71
N ARG A 5 0.50 32.31 2.14
CA ARG A 5 1.23 31.04 2.16
C ARG A 5 1.71 30.81 3.58
N THR A 6 0.97 29.99 4.33
CA THR A 6 1.49 29.38 5.55
C THR A 6 2.58 28.39 5.15
N GLN A 7 3.83 28.85 5.12
CA GLN A 7 4.98 27.96 5.18
C GLN A 7 5.03 27.35 6.58
N THR A 8 4.49 26.15 6.75
CA THR A 8 4.85 25.30 7.88
C THR A 8 6.27 24.79 7.65
N SER A 9 7.18 25.09 8.59
CA SER A 9 8.53 24.52 8.58
C SER A 9 8.44 23.00 8.66
N SER A 10 8.70 22.30 7.56
CA SER A 10 8.85 20.84 7.55
C SER A 10 10.20 20.50 8.20
N TYR A 11 10.18 20.20 9.50
CA TYR A 11 11.32 19.56 10.13
C TYR A 11 11.38 18.12 9.61
N THR A 12 12.43 17.79 8.87
CA THR A 12 12.60 16.44 8.32
C THR A 12 12.71 15.43 9.47
N LYS A 13 11.75 14.52 9.59
CA LYS A 13 11.68 13.54 10.66
C LYS A 13 12.50 12.32 10.28
N ASN A 14 13.68 12.19 10.90
CA ASN A 14 14.64 11.11 10.63
C ASN A 14 14.71 10.12 11.80
N LEU A 15 14.89 8.84 11.51
CA LEU A 15 15.19 7.81 12.50
C LEU A 15 16.47 7.06 12.14
N THR A 16 17.32 6.78 13.13
CA THR A 16 18.36 5.74 13.00
C THR A 16 17.97 4.57 13.89
N LEU A 17 17.99 3.37 13.32
CA LEU A 17 17.50 2.14 13.96
C LEU A 17 18.52 1.02 13.76
N ASN A 18 19.10 0.52 14.84
CA ASN A 18 19.82 -0.75 14.82
C ASN A 18 18.84 -1.89 15.06
N LEU A 19 18.76 -2.86 14.12
CA LEU A 19 17.78 -3.95 14.21
C LEU A 19 18.02 -4.83 15.44
N ASP A 20 19.27 -4.98 15.87
CA ASP A 20 19.65 -5.84 17.00
C ASP A 20 19.16 -5.30 18.35
N ASP A 21 18.87 -4.00 18.45
CA ASP A 21 18.34 -3.35 19.66
C ASP A 21 16.86 -3.71 19.92
N TYR A 22 16.18 -4.34 18.95
CA TYR A 22 14.74 -4.62 19.00
C TYR A 22 14.44 -6.11 18.76
N PRO A 23 14.82 -7.00 19.70
CA PRO A 23 14.66 -8.44 19.54
C PRO A 23 13.19 -8.91 19.53
N GLY A 24 12.25 -8.05 19.93
CA GLY A 24 10.80 -8.29 19.79
C GLY A 24 10.26 -8.13 18.37
N GLY A 25 11.09 -7.61 17.47
CA GLY A 25 10.81 -7.45 16.06
C GLY A 25 10.67 -5.99 15.63
N VAL A 26 11.14 -5.73 14.43
CA VAL A 26 11.01 -4.49 13.66
C VAL A 26 10.18 -4.79 12.44
N ALA A 27 9.21 -3.91 12.15
CA ALA A 27 8.47 -3.89 10.90
C ALA A 27 8.60 -2.50 10.25
N ILE A 28 8.97 -2.45 8.98
CA ILE A 28 9.13 -1.20 8.23
C ILE A 28 8.40 -1.32 6.90
N TRP A 29 7.62 -0.32 6.51
CA TRP A 29 6.96 -0.25 5.19
C TRP A 29 6.75 1.21 4.75
N GLY A 30 6.36 1.41 3.49
CA GLY A 30 5.90 2.72 3.02
C GLY A 30 4.46 2.97 3.44
N ALA A 31 4.22 4.06 4.16
CA ALA A 31 2.88 4.47 4.56
C ALA A 31 2.06 4.84 3.31
N LEU A 32 0.90 4.20 3.18
CA LEU A 32 -0.08 4.49 2.13
C LEU A 32 -1.36 5.03 2.78
N PRO A 33 -2.08 5.94 2.11
CA PRO A 33 -3.32 6.50 2.65
C PRO A 33 -4.34 5.37 2.88
N ALA A 34 -5.25 5.60 3.83
CA ALA A 34 -6.40 4.73 3.99
C ALA A 34 -7.21 4.72 2.71
N LEU A 35 -7.65 3.53 2.31
CA LEU A 35 -8.53 3.35 1.17
C LEU A 35 -9.90 3.98 1.44
N PHE A 36 -10.38 3.81 2.67
CA PHE A 36 -11.61 4.40 3.17
C PHE A 36 -11.26 5.20 4.41
N ASP A 37 -11.57 6.50 4.41
CA ASP A 37 -11.30 7.40 5.52
C ASP A 37 -12.49 8.35 5.71
N THR A 38 -13.20 8.18 6.82
CA THR A 38 -14.25 9.12 7.25
C THR A 38 -13.85 9.89 8.50
N SER A 39 -12.59 9.75 8.92
CA SER A 39 -12.04 10.41 10.10
C SER A 39 -11.41 11.75 9.74
N ASN A 40 -11.14 12.55 10.76
CA ASN A 40 -10.31 13.75 10.64
C ASN A 40 -8.84 13.49 11.02
N GLN A 41 -8.45 12.21 11.09
CA GLN A 41 -7.08 11.82 11.41
C GLN A 41 -6.26 11.95 10.13
N GLY A 42 -5.39 12.97 10.09
CA GLY A 42 -4.52 13.20 8.93
C GLY A 42 -3.69 11.96 8.56
N PHE A 43 -3.16 11.97 7.34
CA PHE A 43 -2.31 10.90 6.84
C PHE A 43 -0.83 11.26 6.96
N ASP A 44 -0.11 10.54 7.81
CA ASP A 44 1.35 10.64 7.91
C ASP A 44 2.01 9.80 6.80
N ARG A 45 2.35 10.43 5.68
CA ARG A 45 3.12 9.82 4.59
C ARG A 45 4.60 9.67 5.00
N GLY A 46 5.23 8.57 4.56
CA GLY A 46 6.64 8.31 4.88
C GLY A 46 7.00 6.84 5.00
N VAL A 47 8.12 6.57 5.66
CA VAL A 47 8.57 5.26 6.12
C VAL A 47 7.97 5.00 7.50
N HIS A 48 6.99 4.11 7.57
CA HIS A 48 6.36 3.74 8.83
C HIS A 48 7.14 2.62 9.53
N VAL A 49 7.35 2.78 10.84
CA VAL A 49 8.17 1.89 11.65
C VAL A 49 7.41 1.43 12.87
N HIS A 50 7.33 0.11 13.03
CA HIS A 50 7.04 -0.54 14.31
C HIS A 50 8.31 -1.17 14.88
N ALA A 51 8.59 -0.97 16.16
CA ALA A 51 9.68 -1.67 16.85
C ALA A 51 9.28 -2.12 18.26
N ARG A 52 9.79 -3.29 18.70
CA ARG A 52 9.51 -3.89 20.01
C ARG A 52 10.77 -4.40 20.69
N LEU A 53 10.85 -4.20 22.00
CA LEU A 53 11.96 -4.71 22.82
C LEU A 53 11.80 -6.19 23.17
N ALA A 54 10.57 -6.74 23.15
CA ALA A 54 10.32 -8.15 23.39
C ALA A 54 9.16 -8.67 22.54
N ASP A 55 9.11 -9.98 22.31
CA ASP A 55 8.03 -10.57 21.51
C ASP A 55 6.67 -10.29 22.17
N SER A 56 5.68 -9.94 21.34
CA SER A 56 4.34 -9.53 21.79
C SER A 56 4.28 -8.34 22.77
N SER A 57 5.40 -7.61 23.00
CA SER A 57 5.38 -6.40 23.81
C SER A 57 4.65 -5.25 23.12
N LYS A 58 4.30 -4.21 23.89
CA LYS A 58 3.90 -2.93 23.30
C LYS A 58 4.99 -2.42 22.37
N LYS A 59 4.56 -1.76 21.30
CA LYS A 59 5.44 -1.02 20.40
C LYS A 59 6.15 0.07 21.20
N VAL A 60 7.47 0.14 21.10
CA VAL A 60 8.26 1.28 21.61
C VAL A 60 8.47 2.33 20.53
N ILE A 61 8.36 1.92 19.25
CA ILE A 61 8.25 2.82 18.10
C ILE A 61 7.00 2.42 17.34
N ASP A 62 6.15 3.41 17.07
CA ASP A 62 4.95 3.34 16.24
C ASP A 62 4.77 4.71 15.58
N ALA A 63 5.55 4.96 14.52
CA ALA A 63 5.58 6.29 13.90
C ALA A 63 6.07 6.24 12.45
N THR A 64 5.66 7.25 11.69
CA THR A 64 6.15 7.52 10.33
C THR A 64 7.28 8.54 10.34
N TYR A 65 8.25 8.37 9.43
CA TYR A 65 9.45 9.20 9.25
C TYR A 65 9.68 9.48 7.76
N ASP A 66 10.32 10.59 7.41
CA ASP A 66 10.71 10.87 6.02
C ASP A 66 11.83 9.93 5.56
N ARG A 67 12.65 9.50 6.52
CA ARG A 67 13.84 8.68 6.28
C ARG A 67 14.20 7.84 7.50
N VAL A 68 14.55 6.58 7.25
CA VAL A 68 15.01 5.64 8.28
C VAL A 68 16.35 5.07 7.86
N THR A 69 17.38 5.32 8.66
CA THR A 69 18.69 4.67 8.54
C THR A 69 18.68 3.40 9.35
N VAL A 70 18.75 2.25 8.68
CA VAL A 70 18.77 0.91 9.27
C VAL A 70 20.20 0.44 9.39
N ILE A 71 20.58 -0.01 10.58
CA ILE A 71 21.85 -0.68 10.86
C ILE A 71 21.53 -2.17 11.05
N ALA A 72 22.15 -3.03 10.25
CA ALA A 72 21.98 -4.48 10.31
C ALA A 72 23.28 -5.17 9.92
N ALA A 73 23.80 -6.07 10.77
CA ALA A 73 25.03 -6.83 10.51
C ALA A 73 26.22 -5.94 10.06
N ASN A 74 26.45 -4.82 10.75
CA ASN A 74 27.47 -3.80 10.43
C ASN A 74 27.29 -3.08 9.08
N ARG A 75 26.13 -3.23 8.44
CA ARG A 75 25.77 -2.50 7.21
C ARG A 75 24.80 -1.39 7.55
N ILE A 76 24.97 -0.25 6.88
CA ILE A 76 24.11 0.92 7.05
C ILE A 76 23.36 1.11 5.73
N PHE A 77 22.04 1.20 5.80
CA PHE A 77 21.20 1.50 4.65
C PHE A 77 20.19 2.56 5.00
N THR A 78 19.91 3.45 4.06
CA THR A 78 18.93 4.52 4.26
C THR A 78 17.71 4.26 3.39
N ILE A 79 16.57 4.07 4.03
CA ILE A 79 15.26 3.96 3.40
C ILE A 79 14.64 5.36 3.39
N THR A 80 14.35 5.89 2.20
CA THR A 80 13.61 7.13 2.04
C THR A 80 12.11 6.85 1.89
N GLU A 81 11.28 7.85 2.20
CA GLU A 81 9.85 7.82 1.91
C GLU A 81 9.56 7.42 0.46
N GLU A 82 10.23 8.05 -0.52
CA GLU A 82 10.02 7.77 -1.94
C GLU A 82 10.28 6.29 -2.26
N ALA A 83 11.40 5.73 -1.80
CA ALA A 83 11.70 4.33 -2.04
C ALA A 83 10.68 3.42 -1.35
N ALA A 84 10.34 3.69 -0.08
CA ALA A 84 9.46 2.85 0.72
C ALA A 84 8.03 2.80 0.20
N VAL A 85 7.45 3.97 -0.11
CA VAL A 85 6.08 4.09 -0.62
C VAL A 85 5.96 3.36 -1.96
N HIS A 86 6.86 3.63 -2.90
CA HIS A 86 6.79 3.01 -4.22
C HIS A 86 7.13 1.52 -4.19
N PHE A 87 8.03 1.07 -3.31
CA PHE A 87 8.25 -0.36 -3.10
C PHE A 87 6.97 -1.05 -2.61
N SER A 88 6.26 -0.43 -1.66
CA SER A 88 5.01 -0.97 -1.12
C SER A 88 3.91 -1.05 -2.19
N MET A 89 3.85 -0.07 -3.10
CA MET A 89 2.97 -0.10 -4.28
C MET A 89 3.33 -1.26 -5.22
N SER A 90 4.61 -1.41 -5.59
CA SER A 90 5.08 -2.46 -6.49
C SER A 90 4.86 -3.86 -5.91
N ALA A 91 5.09 -4.02 -4.60
CA ALA A 91 5.05 -5.30 -3.92
C ALA A 91 3.66 -5.94 -3.91
N ILE A 92 2.59 -5.21 -4.24
CA ILE A 92 1.23 -5.75 -4.24
C ILE A 92 0.93 -6.58 -5.50
N PHE A 93 1.45 -6.18 -6.65
CA PHE A 93 1.06 -6.70 -7.97
C PHE A 93 1.88 -7.90 -8.46
N ASP A 94 2.76 -8.48 -7.63
CA ASP A 94 3.65 -9.59 -8.01
C ASP A 94 4.53 -9.30 -9.22
N ILE A 95 4.89 -8.03 -9.40
CA ILE A 95 5.79 -7.59 -10.47
C ILE A 95 7.24 -7.77 -10.01
N ASN A 96 8.12 -8.15 -10.93
CA ASN A 96 9.55 -8.28 -10.65
C ASN A 96 10.17 -6.91 -10.28
N ILE A 97 10.66 -6.80 -9.04
CA ILE A 97 11.36 -5.61 -8.53
C ILE A 97 12.85 -5.92 -8.45
N ILE A 98 13.69 -5.04 -9.00
CA ILE A 98 15.14 -5.15 -8.97
C ILE A 98 15.77 -3.85 -8.47
N SER A 99 17.05 -3.87 -8.10
CA SER A 99 17.81 -2.65 -7.84
C SER A 99 18.65 -2.30 -9.07
N LEU A 100 18.46 -1.11 -9.62
CA LEU A 100 19.29 -0.56 -10.69
C LEU A 100 20.04 0.68 -10.22
N VAL A 101 21.20 0.90 -10.83
CA VAL A 101 21.94 2.15 -10.77
C VAL A 101 22.00 2.76 -12.16
N CYS A 102 21.97 4.08 -12.24
CA CYS A 102 22.11 4.81 -13.50
C CYS A 102 23.50 4.59 -14.08
N LEU A 103 23.59 4.14 -15.33
CA LEU A 103 24.88 3.92 -16.01
C LEU A 103 25.69 5.22 -16.24
N HIS A 104 25.04 6.37 -16.17
CA HIS A 104 25.67 7.68 -16.35
C HIS A 104 26.16 8.31 -15.04
N CYS A 105 25.31 8.41 -14.01
CA CYS A 105 25.65 9.10 -12.75
C CYS A 105 25.83 8.18 -11.54
N SER A 106 25.68 6.85 -11.72
CA SER A 106 25.76 5.83 -10.67
C SER A 106 24.74 5.95 -9.52
N GLN A 107 23.80 6.90 -9.58
CA GLN A 107 22.74 7.02 -8.58
C GLN A 107 21.73 5.87 -8.71
N PRO A 108 21.18 5.35 -7.59
CA PRO A 108 20.11 4.37 -7.65
C PRO A 108 18.88 4.91 -8.39
N ILE A 109 18.24 4.06 -9.18
CA ILE A 109 17.00 4.41 -9.88
C ILE A 109 15.80 3.91 -9.06
N THR A 110 14.84 4.80 -8.83
CA THR A 110 13.56 4.48 -8.18
C THR A 110 12.45 4.72 -9.18
N SER A 111 11.74 3.66 -9.55
CA SER A 111 10.48 3.76 -10.27
C SER A 111 9.44 4.40 -9.36
N ILE A 112 8.92 5.57 -9.77
CA ILE A 112 7.97 6.37 -8.99
C ILE A 112 6.62 6.50 -9.71
N GLY A 113 5.56 6.80 -8.96
CA GLY A 113 4.21 6.96 -9.47
C GLY A 113 3.76 5.73 -10.28
N TYR A 114 3.25 5.96 -11.50
CA TYR A 114 2.78 4.89 -12.37
C TYR A 114 3.90 3.90 -12.77
N ALA A 115 5.16 4.36 -12.89
CA ALA A 115 6.28 3.46 -13.18
C ALA A 115 6.57 2.47 -12.04
N ALA A 116 6.12 2.78 -10.81
CA ALA A 116 6.22 1.87 -9.67
C ALA A 116 5.24 0.69 -9.73
N VAL A 117 4.33 0.66 -10.71
CA VAL A 117 3.34 -0.42 -10.85
C VAL A 117 3.21 -0.92 -12.29
N CYS A 118 3.83 -0.26 -13.25
CA CYS A 118 3.86 -0.69 -14.65
C CYS A 118 5.31 -1.06 -15.03
N PRO A 119 5.65 -2.35 -15.17
CA PRO A 119 7.01 -2.78 -15.46
C PRO A 119 7.44 -2.33 -16.87
N SER A 120 8.73 -2.05 -17.01
CA SER A 120 9.32 -1.55 -18.25
C SER A 120 10.75 -2.07 -18.42
N ARG A 121 11.25 -2.06 -19.65
CA ARG A 121 12.68 -2.25 -19.95
C ARG A 121 13.49 -0.96 -19.86
N GLN A 122 12.84 0.20 -19.92
CA GLN A 122 13.47 1.52 -19.91
C GLN A 122 13.20 2.23 -18.59
N HIS A 123 14.27 2.67 -17.93
CA HIS A 123 14.25 3.25 -16.59
C HIS A 123 14.94 4.60 -16.58
N GLN A 124 14.17 5.67 -16.42
CA GLN A 124 14.71 7.03 -16.34
C GLN A 124 15.30 7.30 -14.95
N CYS A 125 16.53 7.82 -14.90
CA CYS A 125 17.18 8.18 -13.65
C CYS A 125 16.52 9.41 -13.01
N ASN A 126 16.09 9.29 -11.75
CA ASN A 126 15.48 10.39 -10.98
C ASN A 126 16.44 11.57 -10.72
N HIS A 127 17.76 11.35 -10.88
CA HIS A 127 18.78 12.36 -10.61
C HIS A 127 19.23 13.13 -11.86
N CYS A 128 19.59 12.41 -12.93
CA CYS A 128 20.16 13.04 -14.14
C CYS A 128 19.28 12.91 -15.40
N GLY A 129 18.16 12.18 -15.33
CA GLY A 129 17.23 12.01 -16.45
C GLY A 129 17.67 10.99 -17.52
N GLU A 130 18.88 10.43 -17.44
CA GLU A 130 19.37 9.43 -18.40
C GLU A 130 18.62 8.09 -18.28
N ILE A 131 18.47 7.38 -19.40
CA ILE A 131 17.75 6.10 -19.45
C ILE A 131 18.73 4.93 -19.28
N THR A 132 18.44 4.06 -18.32
CA THR A 132 19.07 2.74 -18.18
C THR A 132 18.11 1.67 -18.69
N THR A 133 18.61 0.72 -19.48
CA THR A 133 17.81 -0.35 -20.07
C THR A 133 18.09 -1.71 -19.46
N THR A 134 17.07 -2.57 -19.45
CA THR A 134 17.11 -3.96 -18.95
C THR A 134 16.62 -4.92 -20.03
N SER A 135 17.01 -6.19 -19.93
CA SER A 135 16.61 -7.22 -20.92
C SER A 135 15.16 -7.69 -20.75
N THR A 136 14.60 -7.55 -19.55
CA THR A 136 13.25 -7.98 -19.18
C THR A 136 12.48 -6.85 -18.52
N ASP A 137 11.15 -6.85 -18.65
CA ASP A 137 10.30 -5.88 -17.96
C ASP A 137 10.42 -6.05 -16.44
N CYS A 138 10.68 -4.94 -15.75
CA CYS A 138 10.86 -4.91 -14.31
C CYS A 138 10.51 -3.53 -13.74
N ILE A 139 10.54 -3.43 -12.41
CA ILE A 139 10.47 -2.18 -11.66
C ILE A 139 11.80 -1.99 -10.94
N SER A 140 12.34 -0.77 -10.95
CA SER A 140 13.55 -0.45 -10.20
C SER A 140 13.22 0.13 -8.84
N ASN A 141 13.78 -0.42 -7.76
CA ASN A 141 13.70 0.18 -6.44
C ASN A 141 14.95 -0.19 -5.60
N PRO A 142 15.64 0.79 -4.99
CA PRO A 142 16.88 0.55 -4.22
C PRO A 142 16.69 -0.32 -2.99
N ILE A 143 15.46 -0.50 -2.49
CA ILE A 143 15.18 -1.41 -1.37
C ILE A 143 15.59 -2.85 -1.68
N MET A 144 15.58 -3.26 -2.95
CA MET A 144 16.02 -4.62 -3.30
C MET A 144 17.50 -4.87 -3.01
N LEU A 145 18.36 -3.84 -3.15
CA LEU A 145 19.77 -3.94 -2.74
C LEU A 145 19.87 -4.14 -1.23
N PHE A 146 19.13 -3.36 -0.45
CA PHE A 146 19.08 -3.55 1.00
C PHE A 146 18.64 -4.95 1.40
N LYS A 147 17.54 -5.42 0.80
CA LYS A 147 16.99 -6.77 1.01
C LYS A 147 18.02 -7.86 0.70
N GLU A 148 18.79 -7.72 -0.38
CA GLU A 148 19.91 -8.59 -0.67
C GLU A 148 21.02 -8.50 0.39
N LEU A 149 21.38 -7.30 0.83
CA LEU A 149 22.43 -7.07 1.83
C LEU A 149 22.09 -7.67 3.20
N ILE A 150 20.82 -7.81 3.56
CA ILE A 150 20.40 -8.45 4.83
C ILE A 150 20.00 -9.92 4.65
N GLY A 151 20.17 -10.50 3.45
CA GLY A 151 19.85 -11.90 3.17
C GLY A 151 18.35 -12.20 3.07
N ASP A 152 17.50 -11.18 2.86
CA ASP A 152 16.05 -11.29 2.78
C ASP A 152 15.52 -10.77 1.45
N LYS A 153 15.71 -11.55 0.39
CA LYS A 153 15.32 -11.20 -0.99
C LYS A 153 13.81 -11.28 -1.27
N GLN A 154 12.99 -11.68 -0.29
CA GLN A 154 11.55 -11.90 -0.49
C GLN A 154 10.78 -10.57 -0.54
N VAL A 155 10.17 -10.23 -1.68
CA VAL A 155 9.28 -9.06 -1.81
C VAL A 155 8.00 -9.27 -1.01
N LYS A 156 7.40 -10.46 -1.13
CA LYS A 156 6.29 -10.93 -0.29
C LYS A 156 6.79 -12.08 0.58
N ARG A 157 6.58 -11.99 1.90
CA ARG A 157 6.87 -13.06 2.86
C ARG A 157 5.60 -13.87 3.14
N PRO A 158 5.72 -15.12 3.61
CA PRO A 158 4.60 -15.82 4.21
C PRO A 158 3.96 -14.97 5.30
N ALA A 159 2.65 -14.82 5.22
CA ALA A 159 1.85 -14.07 6.17
C ALA A 159 0.66 -14.92 6.60
N VAL A 160 0.05 -14.58 7.74
CA VAL A 160 -1.13 -15.24 8.28
C VAL A 160 -2.35 -14.33 8.13
N ILE A 161 -3.47 -14.90 7.68
CA ILE A 161 -4.77 -14.24 7.78
C ILE A 161 -5.29 -14.49 9.19
N PRO A 162 -5.48 -13.46 10.03
CA PRO A 162 -5.95 -13.67 11.39
C PRO A 162 -7.39 -14.18 11.40
N ASN A 163 -7.69 -15.13 12.29
CA ASN A 163 -9.06 -15.62 12.53
C ASN A 163 -9.88 -14.63 13.38
N ARG A 164 -10.00 -13.40 12.89
CA ARG A 164 -10.76 -12.32 13.51
C ARG A 164 -11.75 -11.77 12.51
N THR A 165 -12.97 -11.56 12.97
CA THR A 165 -14.09 -11.05 12.17
C THR A 165 -14.61 -9.76 12.78
N ILE A 166 -14.96 -8.80 11.94
CA ILE A 166 -15.63 -7.58 12.38
C ILE A 166 -16.68 -7.13 11.37
N ALA A 167 -17.81 -6.66 11.90
CA ALA A 167 -18.82 -5.93 11.15
C ALA A 167 -18.77 -4.46 11.60
N ILE A 168 -18.42 -3.58 10.67
CA ILE A 168 -18.34 -2.14 10.87
C ILE A 168 -19.61 -1.51 10.33
N ASP A 169 -20.29 -0.81 11.24
CA ASP A 169 -21.39 0.08 10.95
C ASP A 169 -20.87 1.51 11.13
N PRO A 170 -20.66 2.28 10.05
CA PRO A 170 -20.06 3.60 10.12
C PRO A 170 -20.75 4.58 11.09
N GLU A 171 -22.06 4.45 11.27
CA GLU A 171 -22.85 5.30 12.16
C GLU A 171 -22.49 5.12 13.64
N ARG A 172 -21.83 4.02 14.01
CA ARG A 172 -21.39 3.75 15.39
C ARG A 172 -20.04 4.37 15.75
N TYR A 173 -19.35 4.96 14.78
CA TYR A 173 -18.00 5.51 14.94
C TYR A 173 -17.99 6.95 14.47
N SER A 174 -18.48 7.84 15.32
CA SER A 174 -18.61 9.28 15.06
C SER A 174 -17.29 10.00 14.85
N GLY A 175 -16.18 9.50 15.39
CA GLY A 175 -14.83 10.00 15.07
C GLY A 175 -14.30 9.51 13.72
N GLY A 176 -15.09 8.71 13.01
CA GLY A 176 -14.78 8.14 11.71
C GLY A 176 -14.04 6.80 11.77
N ILE A 177 -13.73 6.29 10.59
CA ILE A 177 -13.09 4.99 10.36
C ILE A 177 -12.01 5.17 9.30
N GLN A 178 -10.91 4.44 9.46
CA GLN A 178 -9.89 4.28 8.45
C GLN A 178 -9.71 2.79 8.12
N ILE A 179 -9.65 2.44 6.84
CA ILE A 179 -9.49 1.05 6.36
C ILE A 179 -8.33 0.99 5.37
N TRP A 180 -7.45 0.01 5.57
CA TRP A 180 -6.33 -0.31 4.67
C TRP A 180 -6.35 -1.77 4.25
N GLY A 181 -5.86 -2.03 3.04
CA GLY A 181 -5.34 -3.35 2.71
C GLY A 181 -3.93 -3.49 3.29
N SER A 182 -3.68 -4.54 4.07
CA SER A 182 -2.35 -4.78 4.67
C SER A 182 -1.32 -4.97 3.55
N ASN A 183 -0.26 -4.16 3.57
CA ASN A 183 0.84 -4.24 2.61
C ASN A 183 1.99 -5.06 3.21
N PRO A 184 2.71 -5.87 2.41
CA PRO A 184 3.90 -6.57 2.89
C PRO A 184 4.93 -5.59 3.44
N SER A 185 5.49 -5.89 4.61
CA SER A 185 6.56 -5.07 5.17
C SER A 185 7.84 -5.14 4.32
N ILE A 186 8.58 -4.05 4.19
CA ILE A 186 9.95 -4.01 3.63
C ILE A 186 10.89 -4.84 4.51
N ILE A 187 10.80 -4.66 5.84
CA ILE A 187 11.53 -5.42 6.87
C ILE A 187 10.50 -6.04 7.81
N TRP A 188 10.71 -7.30 8.17
CA TRP A 188 9.99 -7.95 9.27
C TRP A 188 10.96 -8.88 9.99
N THR A 189 11.40 -8.50 11.20
CA THR A 189 12.39 -9.30 11.97
C THR A 189 11.80 -10.13 13.09
N ALA A 190 10.49 -10.03 13.33
CA ALA A 190 9.84 -10.85 14.34
C ALA A 190 9.82 -12.34 13.91
N LYS A 191 9.94 -13.25 14.88
CA LYS A 191 9.88 -14.71 14.63
C LYS A 191 8.50 -15.18 14.16
N ARG A 192 7.45 -14.52 14.65
CA ARG A 192 6.06 -14.80 14.24
C ARG A 192 5.82 -14.28 12.82
N LEU A 193 4.86 -14.87 12.13
CA LEU A 193 4.46 -14.39 10.80
C LEU A 193 3.80 -13.01 10.89
N GLU A 194 3.96 -12.23 9.84
CA GLU A 194 3.22 -10.99 9.63
C GLU A 194 1.73 -11.32 9.47
N GLU A 195 0.86 -10.52 10.08
CA GLU A 195 -0.58 -10.61 9.82
C GLU A 195 -0.91 -9.81 8.55
N SER A 196 -1.64 -10.42 7.62
CA SER A 196 -1.96 -9.78 6.34
C SER A 196 -3.43 -9.97 6.00
N ALA A 197 -4.22 -8.91 6.18
CA ALA A 197 -5.63 -8.87 5.78
C ALA A 197 -6.11 -7.40 5.68
N ILE A 198 -7.28 -7.06 6.23
CA ILE A 198 -7.80 -5.70 6.26
C ILE A 198 -7.50 -5.07 7.61
N HIS A 199 -6.78 -3.96 7.63
CA HIS A 199 -6.47 -3.21 8.84
C HIS A 199 -7.48 -2.08 9.04
N ILE A 200 -7.96 -1.91 10.26
CA ILE A 200 -9.02 -0.95 10.57
C ILE A 200 -8.63 -0.14 11.80
N HIS A 201 -8.77 1.18 11.67
CA HIS A 201 -8.93 2.07 12.80
C HIS A 201 -10.38 2.57 12.87
N ALA A 202 -10.92 2.68 14.08
CA ALA A 202 -12.20 3.35 14.29
C ALA A 202 -12.13 4.22 15.55
N TYR A 203 -12.80 5.36 15.51
CA TYR A 203 -12.69 6.41 16.52
C TYR A 203 -14.07 6.73 17.10
N ASN A 204 -14.11 7.07 18.39
CA ASN A 204 -15.33 7.52 19.06
C ASN A 204 -15.49 9.05 19.00
N ASP A 205 -16.53 9.60 19.64
CA ASP A 205 -16.85 11.04 19.65
C ASP A 205 -15.72 11.94 20.17
N ASN A 206 -14.77 11.38 20.92
CA ASN A 206 -13.63 12.11 21.48
C ASN A 206 -12.36 11.94 20.63
N ASP A 207 -12.49 11.54 19.36
CA ASP A 207 -11.41 11.18 18.46
C ASP A 207 -10.47 10.09 19.01
N LYS A 208 -10.91 9.35 20.03
CA LYS A 208 -10.11 8.29 20.64
C LYS A 208 -10.26 7.02 19.81
N ARG A 209 -9.12 6.48 19.37
CA ARG A 209 -9.06 5.18 18.69
C ARG A 209 -9.58 4.07 19.62
N VAL A 210 -10.69 3.45 19.22
CA VAL A 210 -11.34 2.33 19.92
C VAL A 210 -11.12 1.00 19.22
N ILE A 211 -10.81 1.02 17.91
CA ILE A 211 -10.38 -0.13 17.13
C ILE A 211 -9.03 0.18 16.51
N ASP A 212 -8.10 -0.77 16.63
CA ASP A 212 -6.78 -0.78 16.00
C ASP A 212 -6.35 -2.23 15.84
N ASN A 213 -6.76 -2.85 14.73
CA ASN A 213 -6.41 -4.25 14.48
C ASN A 213 -6.58 -4.65 13.01
N THR A 214 -6.00 -5.79 12.68
CA THR A 214 -6.14 -6.46 11.39
C THR A 214 -7.15 -7.61 11.51
N TYR A 215 -8.04 -7.74 10.54
CA TYR A 215 -9.15 -8.70 10.54
C TYR A 215 -9.17 -9.50 9.24
N GLY A 216 -9.36 -10.82 9.35
CA GLY A 216 -9.45 -11.72 8.19
C GLY A 216 -10.81 -11.69 7.50
N ILE A 217 -11.86 -11.29 8.21
CA ILE A 217 -13.21 -11.12 7.65
C ILE A 217 -13.74 -9.76 8.10
N VAL A 218 -14.06 -8.90 7.13
CA VAL A 218 -14.60 -7.56 7.37
C VAL A 218 -15.90 -7.40 6.59
N SER A 219 -16.92 -6.89 7.27
CA SER A 219 -18.12 -6.35 6.62
C SER A 219 -18.23 -4.86 6.93
N LEU A 220 -18.50 -4.03 5.94
CA LEU A 220 -18.69 -2.58 6.06
C LEU A 220 -20.10 -2.24 5.58
N ALA A 221 -20.95 -1.70 6.46
CA ALA A 221 -22.36 -1.41 6.16
C ALA A 221 -23.11 -2.59 5.51
N GLY A 222 -22.82 -3.81 5.97
CA GLY A 222 -23.40 -5.05 5.43
C GLY A 222 -22.67 -5.66 4.23
N TYR A 223 -21.77 -4.93 3.57
CA TYR A 223 -20.99 -5.43 2.44
C TYR A 223 -19.73 -6.14 2.90
N LYS A 224 -19.52 -7.39 2.48
CA LYS A 224 -18.28 -8.12 2.76
C LYS A 224 -17.15 -7.55 1.91
N LEU A 225 -16.02 -7.23 2.54
CA LEU A 225 -14.84 -6.73 1.86
C LEU A 225 -13.91 -7.90 1.52
N ASP A 226 -13.45 -7.94 0.27
CA ASP A 226 -12.43 -8.89 -0.18
C ASP A 226 -11.02 -8.31 0.06
N ILE A 227 -10.15 -9.09 0.69
CA ILE A 227 -8.81 -8.65 1.09
C ILE A 227 -7.98 -8.20 -0.12
N GLU A 228 -8.01 -8.96 -1.21
CA GLU A 228 -7.18 -8.70 -2.38
C GLU A 228 -7.70 -7.49 -3.15
N MET A 229 -9.01 -7.39 -3.34
CA MET A 229 -9.64 -6.24 -3.99
C MET A 229 -9.34 -4.93 -3.25
N ILE A 230 -9.45 -4.93 -1.91
CA ILE A 230 -9.15 -3.77 -1.06
C ILE A 230 -7.67 -3.37 -1.17
N ARG A 231 -6.76 -4.35 -1.11
CA ARG A 231 -5.32 -4.12 -1.22
C ARG A 231 -4.95 -3.52 -2.59
N VAL A 232 -5.49 -4.07 -3.66
CA VAL A 232 -5.26 -3.57 -5.02
C VAL A 232 -5.87 -2.19 -5.23
N LEU A 233 -7.11 -1.99 -4.75
CA LEU A 233 -7.81 -0.71 -4.89
C LEU A 233 -7.07 0.45 -4.20
N GLN A 234 -6.44 0.17 -3.05
CA GLN A 234 -5.66 1.16 -2.31
C GLN A 234 -4.57 1.79 -3.19
N ILE A 235 -3.89 1.00 -4.04
CA ILE A 235 -2.87 1.52 -4.94
C ILE A 235 -3.49 2.17 -6.17
N GLN A 236 -4.55 1.58 -6.71
CA GLN A 236 -5.25 2.13 -7.87
C GLN A 236 -5.80 3.54 -7.58
N LEU A 237 -6.31 3.80 -6.37
CA LEU A 237 -6.76 5.15 -5.98
C LEU A 237 -5.60 6.08 -5.59
N ALA A 238 -4.49 5.56 -5.09
CA ALA A 238 -3.31 6.37 -4.78
C ALA A 238 -2.59 6.91 -6.04
N LEU A 239 -2.89 6.37 -7.22
CA LEU A 239 -2.29 6.77 -8.50
C LEU A 239 -3.35 7.41 -9.41
N PRO A 240 -3.29 8.73 -9.65
CA PRO A 240 -4.33 9.44 -10.42
C PRO A 240 -4.63 8.84 -11.81
N ASN A 241 -3.60 8.39 -12.52
CA ASN A 241 -3.76 7.79 -13.85
C ASN A 241 -4.54 6.48 -13.84
N LEU A 242 -4.50 5.74 -12.72
CA LEU A 242 -5.30 4.53 -12.52
C LEU A 242 -6.69 4.89 -12.05
N ALA A 243 -6.80 5.78 -11.05
CA ALA A 243 -8.07 6.19 -10.44
C ALA A 243 -9.10 6.67 -11.48
N LEU A 244 -8.66 7.43 -12.49
CA LEU A 244 -9.52 7.93 -13.56
C LEU A 244 -10.07 6.84 -14.50
N ARG A 245 -9.53 5.62 -14.42
CA ARG A 245 -9.89 4.49 -15.27
C ARG A 245 -10.54 3.34 -14.51
N LEU A 246 -10.88 3.54 -13.23
CA LEU A 246 -11.52 2.51 -12.41
C LEU A 246 -13.02 2.43 -12.64
N ALA A 247 -13.53 1.21 -12.70
CA ALA A 247 -14.95 0.91 -12.67
C ALA A 247 -15.18 -0.51 -12.14
N THR A 248 -16.43 -0.91 -11.96
CA THR A 248 -16.79 -2.32 -11.84
C THR A 248 -17.37 -2.80 -13.16
N VAL A 249 -16.73 -3.80 -13.76
CA VAL A 249 -17.23 -4.45 -14.98
C VAL A 249 -17.96 -5.73 -14.61
N TYR A 250 -19.14 -5.93 -15.18
CA TYR A 250 -19.93 -7.15 -15.02
C TYR A 250 -19.88 -7.96 -16.31
N CYS A 251 -19.77 -9.29 -16.19
CA CYS A 251 -19.86 -10.17 -17.34
C CYS A 251 -21.28 -10.14 -17.92
N PRO A 252 -21.48 -9.84 -19.22
CA PRO A 252 -22.81 -9.76 -19.81
C PRO A 252 -23.52 -11.12 -19.90
N HIS A 253 -22.79 -12.22 -19.76
CA HIS A 253 -23.36 -13.58 -19.87
C HIS A 253 -23.85 -14.15 -18.53
N CYS A 254 -23.17 -13.84 -17.42
CA CYS A 254 -23.50 -14.43 -16.11
C CYS A 254 -23.72 -13.38 -15.00
N GLY A 255 -23.57 -12.09 -15.30
CA GLY A 255 -23.72 -11.00 -14.34
C GLY A 255 -22.62 -10.92 -13.29
N LYS A 256 -21.60 -11.78 -13.30
CA LYS A 256 -20.54 -11.77 -12.29
C LYS A 256 -19.62 -10.57 -12.49
N GLU A 257 -19.34 -9.85 -11.41
CA GLU A 257 -18.32 -8.80 -11.34
C GLU A 257 -16.94 -9.34 -11.71
N GLN A 258 -16.14 -8.52 -12.40
CA GLN A 258 -14.79 -8.86 -12.82
C GLN A 258 -13.76 -8.14 -11.93
N PHE A 259 -12.71 -8.84 -11.55
CA PHE A 259 -11.59 -8.29 -10.82
C PHE A 259 -10.32 -8.48 -11.63
N ASP A 260 -9.70 -7.38 -12.03
CA ASP A 260 -8.46 -7.40 -12.79
C ASP A 260 -7.26 -7.61 -11.86
N GLN A 261 -6.41 -8.56 -12.22
CA GLN A 261 -5.23 -8.98 -11.45
C GLN A 261 -3.96 -8.84 -12.29
N GLY A 262 -2.80 -8.81 -11.62
CA GLY A 262 -1.49 -8.67 -12.27
C GLY A 262 -1.41 -7.38 -13.10
N ILE A 263 -0.94 -7.50 -14.35
CA ILE A 263 -0.79 -6.34 -15.24
C ILE A 263 -2.13 -5.65 -15.56
N TRP A 264 -3.24 -6.40 -15.59
CA TRP A 264 -4.56 -5.83 -15.86
C TRP A 264 -5.09 -5.00 -14.70
N ALA A 265 -4.58 -5.20 -13.49
CA ALA A 265 -4.91 -4.36 -12.33
C ALA A 265 -4.35 -2.94 -12.44
N VAL A 266 -3.45 -2.68 -13.40
CA VAL A 266 -2.76 -1.40 -13.59
C VAL A 266 -2.80 -0.91 -15.03
N SER A 267 -3.38 -1.68 -15.95
CA SER A 267 -3.49 -1.36 -17.36
C SER A 267 -4.93 -1.62 -17.80
N ALA A 268 -5.62 -0.56 -18.19
CA ALA A 268 -6.98 -0.69 -18.68
C ALA A 268 -7.04 -1.53 -19.95
N HIS A 269 -8.14 -2.25 -20.11
CA HIS A 269 -8.41 -3.06 -21.27
C HIS A 269 -9.92 -3.28 -21.42
N ASN A 270 -10.33 -3.63 -22.64
CA ASN A 270 -11.72 -3.91 -22.99
C ASN A 270 -11.96 -5.37 -23.39
N HIS A 271 -10.94 -6.12 -23.80
CA HIS A 271 -11.07 -7.55 -24.09
C HIS A 271 -10.93 -8.37 -22.80
N ARG A 272 -11.97 -9.11 -22.43
CA ARG A 272 -12.04 -9.81 -21.15
C ARG A 272 -12.44 -11.27 -21.29
N ILE A 273 -11.99 -12.07 -20.34
CA ILE A 273 -12.43 -13.46 -20.14
C ILE A 273 -13.06 -13.53 -18.76
N CYS A 274 -14.33 -13.92 -18.68
CA CYS A 274 -14.98 -14.07 -17.39
C CYS A 274 -14.40 -15.25 -16.61
N LEU A 275 -13.85 -15.03 -15.41
CA LEU A 275 -13.28 -16.13 -14.62
C LEU A 275 -14.33 -17.16 -14.18
N GLN A 276 -15.61 -16.78 -14.10
CA GLN A 276 -16.72 -17.64 -13.70
C GLN A 276 -17.24 -18.51 -14.86
N CYS A 277 -17.75 -17.89 -15.93
CA CYS A 277 -18.39 -18.62 -17.04
C CYS A 277 -17.47 -18.86 -18.24
N LYS A 278 -16.23 -18.36 -18.19
CA LYS A 278 -15.19 -18.51 -19.23
C LYS A 278 -15.51 -17.86 -20.58
N GLN A 279 -16.64 -17.16 -20.71
CA GLN A 279 -16.98 -16.43 -21.93
C GLN A 279 -16.08 -15.21 -22.12
N THR A 280 -15.71 -14.95 -23.37
CA THR A 280 -15.04 -13.73 -23.79
C THR A 280 -16.06 -12.64 -24.07
N PHE A 281 -15.74 -11.39 -23.73
CA PHE A 281 -16.61 -10.26 -24.04
C PHE A 281 -15.80 -8.97 -24.14
N ILE A 282 -16.42 -7.94 -24.72
CA ILE A 282 -15.88 -6.59 -24.83
C ILE A 282 -16.58 -5.69 -23.80
N SER A 283 -15.83 -4.92 -23.04
CA SER A 283 -16.32 -3.93 -22.08
C SER A 283 -15.90 -2.50 -22.44
N GLN A 284 -16.13 -1.55 -21.54
CA GLN A 284 -15.42 -0.27 -21.55
C GLN A 284 -13.91 -0.48 -21.35
N ASP A 285 -13.10 0.47 -21.83
CA ASP A 285 -11.63 0.44 -21.70
C ASP A 285 -11.17 1.00 -20.34
N VAL A 286 -11.38 0.17 -19.31
CA VAL A 286 -11.23 0.50 -17.88
C VAL A 286 -10.43 -0.58 -17.16
N ILE A 287 -10.10 -0.34 -15.89
CA ILE A 287 -9.58 -1.31 -14.93
C ILE A 287 -10.73 -1.69 -14.01
N SER A 288 -11.01 -2.99 -13.89
CA SER A 288 -12.13 -3.49 -13.11
C SER A 288 -11.70 -3.88 -11.70
N ASN A 289 -12.28 -3.24 -10.68
CA ASN A 289 -12.15 -3.65 -9.29
C ASN A 289 -13.50 -3.53 -8.55
N PRO A 290 -14.17 -4.65 -8.20
CA PRO A 290 -15.51 -4.62 -7.61
C PRO A 290 -15.60 -3.89 -6.27
N ALA A 291 -14.50 -3.80 -5.52
CA ALA A 291 -14.48 -3.03 -4.28
C ALA A 291 -14.72 -1.53 -4.49
N PHE A 292 -14.50 -1.02 -5.71
CA PHE A 292 -14.73 0.38 -6.05
C PHE A 292 -16.22 0.75 -5.93
N ASP A 293 -17.11 -0.07 -6.48
CA ASP A 293 -18.57 0.14 -6.36
C ASP A 293 -19.01 0.02 -4.90
N VAL A 294 -18.49 -0.96 -4.16
CA VAL A 294 -18.83 -1.14 -2.74
C VAL A 294 -18.52 0.12 -1.94
N LEU A 295 -17.30 0.67 -2.07
CA LEU A 295 -16.90 1.85 -1.30
C LEU A 295 -17.63 3.11 -1.75
N THR A 296 -17.85 3.30 -3.05
CA THR A 296 -18.62 4.46 -3.55
C THR A 296 -20.07 4.45 -3.08
N HIS A 297 -20.71 3.28 -3.01
CA HIS A 297 -22.03 3.14 -2.42
C HIS A 297 -22.02 3.45 -0.92
N VAL A 298 -21.04 2.91 -0.16
CA VAL A 298 -20.92 3.19 1.27
C VAL A 298 -20.70 4.68 1.54
N TYR A 299 -19.79 5.34 0.80
CA TYR A 299 -19.60 6.78 0.90
C TYR A 299 -20.87 7.56 0.56
N GLY A 300 -21.56 7.19 -0.52
CA GLY A 300 -22.81 7.83 -0.93
C GLY A 300 -23.92 7.69 0.12
N VAL A 301 -23.97 6.57 0.86
CA VAL A 301 -24.89 6.39 1.99
C VAL A 301 -24.50 7.32 3.14
N ILE A 302 -23.23 7.35 3.53
CA ILE A 302 -22.75 8.20 4.64
C ILE A 302 -22.97 9.69 4.34
N SER A 303 -22.66 10.15 3.12
CA SER A 303 -22.86 11.56 2.73
C SER A 303 -24.34 11.96 2.72
N LYS A 304 -25.27 11.03 2.49
CA LYS A 304 -26.71 11.31 2.55
C LYS A 304 -27.26 11.36 3.98
N CYS A 305 -26.66 10.64 4.91
CA CYS A 305 -27.03 10.66 6.33
C CYS A 305 -26.46 11.87 7.10
N ALA A 306 -25.51 12.61 6.51
CA ALA A 306 -24.84 13.77 7.12
C ALA A 306 -25.59 15.12 6.93
N HIS A 307 -26.89 15.07 6.61
CA HIS A 307 -27.80 16.20 6.45
C HIS A 307 -29.06 16.01 7.30
#